data_AF-A0A941FJL7-F1
#
_entry.id   AF-A0A941FJL7-F1
#
_cell.length_a   1.000
_cell.length_b   1.000
_cell.length_c   1.000
_cell.angle_alpha   90.00
_cell.angle_beta   90.00
_cell.angle_gamma   90.00
#
_symmetry.space_group_name_H-M   'P 1'
#
loop_
_entity.id
_entity.type
_entity.pdbx_description
1 polymer ?
#
loop_
_entity_poly.entity_id
_entity_poly.type
_entity_poly.pdbx_seq_one_letter_code
_entity_poly.pdbx_strand_id
1 'polypeptide(L)'
;MIGVKKKCAATSGIRWQDFRYSSSLPSYTECFYRLNNPKSIEFGLTLKENAQIIRQVNSILDISLNETIIAFELISEKYREETQREMAILSAPVVLIKDGVAILPLIGIMDSYRAMHISDYVVPKIAELQLQYLIADYSGILNLNTYSANNLRSIAECFNC
;
A
#
# COMPACT_ATOMS: atom_id res chain seq x y z
N MET A 1 36.68 22.32 -13.53
CA MET A 1 35.47 22.92 -14.14
C MET A 1 35.33 22.28 -15.51
N ILE A 2 34.33 21.44 -15.79
CA ILE A 2 32.99 21.85 -16.24
C ILE A 2 32.00 20.75 -15.81
N GLY A 3 30.92 21.15 -15.13
CA GLY A 3 29.86 20.26 -14.69
C GLY A 3 28.81 20.03 -15.77
N VAL A 4 28.36 18.78 -15.90
CA VAL A 4 27.21 18.41 -16.72
C VAL A 4 26.00 18.28 -15.79
N LYS A 5 25.12 19.30 -15.79
CA LYS A 5 23.82 19.28 -15.11
C LYS A 5 22.87 18.35 -15.88
N LYS A 6 22.46 17.23 -15.27
CA LYS A 6 21.24 16.51 -15.70
C LYS A 6 20.03 17.11 -14.98
N LYS A 7 19.14 17.76 -15.72
CA LYS A 7 17.74 18.00 -15.29
C LYS A 7 17.00 16.66 -15.43
N CYS A 8 16.45 16.15 -14.34
CA CYS A 8 15.38 15.15 -14.38
C CYS A 8 14.18 15.74 -13.64
N ALA A 9 13.04 15.74 -14.34
CA ALA A 9 11.76 16.23 -13.85
C ALA A 9 11.23 15.30 -12.74
N ALA A 10 10.57 15.92 -11.77
CA ALA A 10 10.05 15.28 -10.58
C ALA A 10 8.70 14.61 -10.86
N THR A 11 8.60 13.32 -10.58
CA THR A 11 7.35 12.64 -10.19
C THR A 11 7.67 11.61 -9.12
N SER A 12 7.26 11.97 -7.90
CA SER A 12 6.90 11.11 -6.76
C SER A 12 7.64 9.77 -6.57
N GLY A 13 8.62 9.78 -5.67
CA GLY A 13 8.37 9.13 -4.38
C GLY A 13 9.10 7.83 -4.06
N ILE A 14 9.98 7.31 -4.92
CA ILE A 14 10.89 6.23 -4.54
C ILE A 14 12.32 6.73 -4.71
N ARG A 15 13.03 6.93 -3.59
CA ARG A 15 14.47 7.19 -3.65
C ARG A 15 15.13 5.87 -4.06
N TRP A 16 15.85 5.86 -5.18
CA TRP A 16 16.70 4.75 -5.60
C TRP A 16 17.73 4.32 -4.53
N GLN A 17 17.92 5.10 -3.47
CA GLN A 17 18.78 4.82 -2.32
C GLN A 17 18.14 3.84 -1.31
N ASP A 18 16.83 3.60 -1.38
CA ASP A 18 16.11 2.73 -0.44
C ASP A 18 16.16 1.25 -0.84
N PHE A 19 16.52 0.94 -2.09
CA PHE A 19 16.90 -0.41 -2.53
C PHE A 19 18.34 -0.69 -2.11
N ARG A 20 18.58 -0.82 -0.81
CA ARG A 20 19.90 -1.23 -0.29
C ARG A 20 20.15 -2.67 -0.70
N TYR A 21 20.91 -2.86 -1.77
CA TYR A 21 21.66 -4.10 -1.99
C TYR A 21 22.42 -4.38 -0.68
N SER A 22 22.16 -5.52 -0.05
CA SER A 22 22.92 -5.93 1.12
C SER A 22 24.39 -6.04 0.72
N SER A 23 25.25 -5.18 1.26
CA SER A 23 26.70 -5.17 1.00
C SER A 23 27.43 -6.42 1.51
N SER A 24 26.71 -7.38 2.11
CA SER A 24 27.25 -8.64 2.61
C SER A 24 26.97 -9.87 1.73
N LEU A 25 26.10 -9.77 0.72
CA LEU A 25 25.75 -10.89 -0.16
C LEU A 25 26.47 -10.77 -1.51
N PRO A 26 27.27 -11.76 -1.93
CA PRO A 26 27.89 -11.75 -3.25
C PRO A 26 26.83 -11.73 -4.35
N SER A 27 27.11 -11.07 -5.47
CA SER A 27 26.21 -11.08 -6.62
C SER A 27 25.96 -12.50 -7.11
N TYR A 28 24.81 -12.74 -7.74
CA TYR A 28 24.53 -14.04 -8.38
C TYR A 28 25.68 -14.47 -9.28
N THR A 29 26.21 -13.55 -10.08
CA THR A 29 27.37 -13.74 -10.95
C THR A 29 28.58 -14.29 -10.18
N GLU A 30 28.92 -13.67 -9.05
CA GLU A 30 30.05 -14.09 -8.19
C GLU A 30 29.81 -15.47 -7.56
N CYS A 31 28.62 -15.73 -7.03
CA CYS A 31 28.24 -17.03 -6.47
C CYS A 31 28.28 -18.14 -7.53
N PHE A 32 27.78 -17.84 -8.73
CA PHE A 32 27.73 -18.78 -9.84
C PHE A 32 29.13 -19.11 -10.36
N TYR A 33 30.02 -18.11 -10.46
CA TYR A 33 31.42 -18.35 -10.81
C TYR A 33 32.14 -19.19 -9.76
N ARG A 34 31.94 -18.90 -8.46
CA ARG A 34 32.55 -19.67 -7.37
C ARG A 34 32.10 -21.13 -7.32
N LEU A 35 30.85 -21.41 -7.68
CA LEU A 35 30.30 -22.77 -7.70
C LEU A 35 30.70 -23.56 -8.96
N ASN A 36 30.71 -22.91 -10.13
CA ASN A 36 31.01 -23.61 -11.39
C ASN A 36 32.48 -23.86 -11.59
N ASN A 37 33.36 -22.93 -11.21
CA ASN A 37 34.78 -23.02 -11.52
C ASN A 37 35.45 -24.29 -10.93
N PRO A 38 35.37 -24.58 -9.61
CA PRO A 38 35.95 -25.80 -9.05
C PRO A 38 35.30 -27.08 -9.60
N LYS A 39 33.99 -27.09 -9.81
CA LYS A 39 33.29 -28.26 -10.39
C LYS A 39 33.66 -28.50 -11.85
N SER A 40 33.85 -27.46 -12.65
CA SER A 40 34.26 -27.61 -14.05
C SER A 40 35.64 -28.24 -14.18
N ILE A 41 36.53 -27.97 -13.22
CA ILE A 41 37.88 -28.55 -13.15
C ILE A 41 37.80 -29.99 -12.64
N GLU A 42 37.00 -30.24 -11.60
CA GLU A 42 36.78 -31.57 -11.00
C GLU A 42 36.17 -32.58 -11.99
N PHE A 43 35.18 -32.15 -12.78
CA PHE A 43 34.50 -32.99 -13.76
C PHE A 43 35.14 -32.94 -15.17
N GLY A 44 36.23 -32.20 -15.35
CA GLY A 44 36.95 -32.12 -16.64
C GLY A 44 36.10 -31.57 -17.79
N LEU A 45 35.17 -30.66 -17.52
CA LEU A 45 34.22 -30.15 -18.51
C LEU A 45 34.94 -29.38 -19.62
N THR A 46 34.55 -29.64 -20.86
CA THR A 46 34.99 -28.84 -21.99
C THR A 46 34.40 -27.42 -21.92
N LEU A 47 35.05 -26.46 -22.58
CA LEU A 47 34.53 -25.09 -22.70
C LEU A 47 33.10 -25.04 -23.27
N LYS A 48 32.77 -25.98 -24.16
CA LYS A 48 31.45 -26.09 -24.78
C LYS A 48 30.38 -26.52 -23.77
N GLU A 49 30.67 -27.53 -22.96
CA GLU A 49 29.76 -28.04 -21.92
C GLU A 49 29.55 -27.01 -20.82
N ASN A 50 30.62 -26.33 -20.38
CA ASN A 50 30.52 -25.25 -19.41
C ASN A 50 29.65 -24.10 -19.94
N ALA A 51 29.86 -23.67 -21.18
CA ALA A 51 29.02 -22.66 -21.81
C ALA A 51 27.54 -23.09 -21.94
N GLN A 52 27.26 -24.38 -22.11
CA GLN A 52 25.88 -24.91 -22.14
C GLN A 52 25.22 -24.83 -20.76
N ILE A 53 25.94 -25.18 -19.70
CA ILE A 53 25.44 -25.08 -18.31
C ILE A 53 25.13 -23.63 -17.96
N ILE A 54 26.06 -22.72 -18.26
CA ILE A 54 25.88 -21.27 -18.03
C ILE A 54 24.62 -20.77 -18.73
N ARG A 55 24.39 -21.16 -19.99
CA ARG A 55 23.19 -20.77 -20.73
C ARG A 55 21.90 -21.32 -20.10
N GLN A 56 21.89 -22.58 -19.67
CA GLN A 56 20.69 -23.18 -19.06
C GLN A 56 20.33 -22.50 -17.75
N VAL A 57 21.33 -22.22 -16.90
CA VAL A 57 21.07 -21.58 -15.61
C VAL A 57 20.62 -20.13 -15.80
N ASN A 58 21.24 -19.38 -16.71
CA ASN A 58 20.78 -18.04 -17.04
C ASN A 58 19.33 -18.05 -17.58
N SER A 59 18.99 -19.00 -18.46
CA SER A 59 17.62 -19.11 -18.97
C SER A 59 16.59 -19.40 -17.87
N ILE A 60 16.92 -20.25 -16.89
CA ILE A 60 16.04 -20.54 -15.75
C ILE A 60 15.87 -19.30 -14.87
N LEU A 61 16.95 -18.56 -14.64
CA LEU A 61 16.89 -17.32 -13.89
C LEU A 61 16.08 -16.25 -14.59
N ASP A 62 16.23 -16.09 -15.89
CA ASP A 62 15.49 -15.08 -16.66
C ASP A 62 13.98 -15.33 -16.52
N ILE A 63 13.55 -16.59 -16.63
CA ILE A 63 12.16 -17.00 -16.38
C ILE A 63 11.77 -16.69 -14.93
N SER A 64 12.57 -17.13 -13.96
CA SER A 64 12.28 -16.93 -12.54
C SER A 64 12.15 -15.45 -12.18
N LEU A 65 13.03 -14.59 -12.69
CA LEU A 65 13.02 -13.16 -12.45
C LEU A 65 11.78 -12.52 -13.08
N ASN A 66 11.46 -12.88 -14.32
CA ASN A 66 10.28 -12.36 -15.00
C ASN A 66 8.99 -12.72 -14.24
N GLU A 67 8.82 -13.99 -13.87
CA GLU A 67 7.67 -14.44 -13.08
C GLU A 67 7.62 -13.76 -11.70
N THR A 68 8.77 -13.57 -11.05
CA THR A 68 8.84 -12.89 -9.75
C THR A 68 8.43 -11.42 -9.86
N ILE A 69 8.87 -10.72 -10.91
CA ILE A 69 8.52 -9.32 -11.16
C ILE A 69 7.01 -9.21 -11.40
N ILE A 70 6.44 -10.05 -12.25
CA ILE A 70 4.99 -10.06 -12.54
C ILE A 70 4.20 -10.36 -11.26
N ALA A 71 4.60 -11.38 -10.49
CA ALA A 71 3.95 -11.71 -9.22
C ALA A 71 4.02 -10.54 -8.24
N PHE A 72 5.17 -9.87 -8.14
CA PHE A 72 5.35 -8.71 -7.28
C PHE A 72 4.50 -7.51 -7.74
N GLU A 73 4.40 -7.27 -9.04
CA GLU A 73 3.55 -6.21 -9.61
C GLU A 73 2.07 -6.47 -9.31
N LEU A 74 1.58 -7.70 -9.54
CA LEU A 74 0.21 -8.10 -9.22
C LEU A 74 -0.10 -7.99 -7.72
N ILE A 75 0.82 -8.44 -6.88
CA ILE A 75 0.70 -8.32 -5.42
C ILE A 75 0.69 -6.83 -5.03
N SER A 76 1.59 -6.01 -5.57
CA SER A 76 1.67 -4.58 -5.27
C SER A 76 0.43 -3.82 -5.74
N GLU A 77 -0.11 -4.15 -6.91
CA GLU A 77 -1.35 -3.57 -7.42
C GLU A 77 -2.54 -3.96 -6.55
N LYS A 78 -2.66 -5.24 -6.18
CA LYS A 78 -3.66 -5.71 -5.24
C LYS A 78 -3.54 -5.00 -3.88
N TYR A 79 -2.34 -4.88 -3.32
CA TYR A 79 -2.10 -4.12 -2.09
C TYR A 79 -2.45 -2.65 -2.26
N ARG A 80 -2.21 -2.05 -3.44
CA ARG A 80 -2.58 -0.65 -3.72
C ARG A 80 -4.09 -0.48 -3.81
N GLU A 81 -4.80 -1.41 -4.44
CA GLU A 81 -6.26 -1.45 -4.49
C GLU A 81 -6.86 -1.69 -3.12
N GLU A 82 -6.33 -2.64 -2.35
CA GLU A 82 -6.73 -2.90 -0.98
C GLU A 82 -6.45 -1.70 -0.10
N THR A 83 -5.29 -1.04 -0.22
CA THR A 83 -4.99 0.22 0.47
C THR A 83 -5.95 1.34 0.04
N GLN A 84 -6.36 1.40 -1.23
CA GLN A 84 -7.35 2.38 -1.70
C GLN A 84 -8.76 2.07 -1.18
N ARG A 85 -9.14 0.80 -1.08
CA ARG A 85 -10.40 0.37 -0.45
C ARG A 85 -10.37 0.55 1.06
N GLU A 86 -9.26 0.26 1.71
CA GLU A 86 -9.01 0.54 3.12
C GLU A 86 -8.97 2.04 3.36
N MET A 87 -8.42 2.86 2.46
CA MET A 87 -8.57 4.31 2.50
C MET A 87 -10.04 4.71 2.37
N ALA A 88 -10.82 4.05 1.51
CA ALA A 88 -12.27 4.26 1.43
C ALA A 88 -13.01 3.79 2.71
N ILE A 89 -12.49 2.82 3.45
CA ILE A 89 -12.99 2.38 4.77
C ILE A 89 -12.47 3.28 5.90
N LEU A 90 -11.27 3.84 5.81
CA LEU A 90 -10.76 4.92 6.66
C LEU A 90 -11.47 6.24 6.35
N SER A 91 -12.16 6.31 5.20
CA SER A 91 -13.16 7.31 4.84
C SER A 91 -14.56 6.96 5.34
N ALA A 92 -14.75 5.76 5.90
CA ALA A 92 -15.98 5.36 6.57
C ALA A 92 -15.81 5.66 8.06
N PRO A 93 -16.37 6.77 8.55
CA PRO A 93 -16.21 7.13 9.94
C PRO A 93 -17.11 6.28 10.83
N VAL A 94 -17.88 5.31 10.32
CA VAL A 94 -18.77 4.48 11.15
C VAL A 94 -18.18 3.08 11.29
N VAL A 95 -17.76 2.71 12.49
CA VAL A 95 -17.14 1.42 12.82
C VAL A 95 -18.11 0.59 13.67
N LEU A 96 -18.51 -0.58 13.19
CA LEU A 96 -19.33 -1.52 13.96
C LEU A 96 -18.50 -2.15 15.08
N ILE A 97 -18.98 -2.06 16.32
CA ILE A 97 -18.34 -2.69 17.50
C ILE A 97 -19.00 -4.04 17.79
N LYS A 98 -20.30 -4.15 17.53
CA LYS A 98 -21.16 -5.32 17.75
C LYS A 98 -22.40 -5.18 16.87
N ASP A 99 -23.13 -6.27 16.65
CA ASP A 99 -24.44 -6.25 16.00
C ASP A 99 -25.36 -5.14 16.56
N GLY A 100 -25.74 -4.20 15.68
CA GLY A 100 -26.59 -3.06 16.02
C GLY A 100 -25.90 -1.94 16.82
N VAL A 101 -24.58 -1.99 17.04
CA VAL A 101 -23.82 -0.97 17.79
C VAL A 101 -22.61 -0.50 16.98
N ALA A 102 -22.53 0.80 16.72
CA ALA A 102 -21.38 1.41 16.03
C ALA A 102 -20.80 2.60 16.78
N ILE A 103 -19.55 2.96 16.44
CA ILE A 103 -18.90 4.20 16.84
C ILE A 103 -18.59 5.07 15.63
N LEU A 104 -18.76 6.38 15.78
CA LEU A 104 -18.48 7.41 14.81
C LEU A 104 -17.40 8.36 15.36
N PRO A 105 -16.10 8.15 15.08
CA PRO A 105 -15.05 9.03 15.54
C PRO A 105 -14.94 10.26 14.62
N LEU A 106 -15.06 11.43 15.23
CA LEU A 106 -14.97 12.73 14.58
C LEU A 106 -13.79 13.47 15.20
N ILE A 107 -12.62 13.31 14.59
CA ILE A 107 -11.36 13.89 15.04
C ILE A 107 -10.95 15.01 14.08
N GLY A 108 -10.38 16.10 14.60
CA GLY A 108 -9.80 17.19 13.81
C GLY A 108 -10.74 18.39 13.64
N ILE A 109 -10.47 19.21 12.62
CA ILE A 109 -11.24 20.43 12.37
C ILE A 109 -12.56 20.07 11.68
N MET A 110 -13.67 20.62 12.16
CA MET A 110 -14.98 20.50 11.50
C MET A 110 -15.26 21.73 10.66
N ASP A 111 -15.06 21.63 9.35
CA ASP A 111 -15.33 22.68 8.37
C ASP A 111 -16.52 22.31 7.46
N SER A 112 -16.86 23.20 6.54
CA SER A 112 -17.95 23.00 5.58
C SER A 112 -17.76 21.77 4.69
N TYR A 113 -16.52 21.50 4.27
CA TYR A 113 -16.20 20.36 3.41
C TYR A 113 -16.51 19.04 4.13
N ARG A 114 -16.04 18.89 5.36
CA ARG A 114 -16.30 17.68 6.15
C ARG A 114 -17.76 17.54 6.56
N ALA A 115 -18.47 18.65 6.81
CA ALA A 115 -19.90 18.60 7.07
C ALA A 115 -20.70 18.09 5.87
N MET A 116 -20.37 18.58 4.66
CA MET A 116 -20.96 18.07 3.43
C MET A 116 -20.67 16.58 3.25
N HIS A 117 -19.42 16.15 3.48
CA HIS A 117 -19.05 14.73 3.40
C HIS A 117 -19.83 13.85 4.39
N ILE A 118 -20.07 14.31 5.62
CA ILE A 118 -20.88 13.57 6.60
C ILE A 118 -22.33 13.44 6.12
N SER A 119 -22.91 14.53 5.63
CA SER A 119 -24.28 14.51 5.12
C SER A 119 -24.43 13.61 3.89
N ASP A 120 -23.50 13.65 2.95
CA ASP A 120 -23.65 12.99 1.65
C ASP A 120 -23.30 11.49 1.69
N TYR A 121 -22.40 11.07 2.58
CA TYR A 121 -21.86 9.72 2.58
C TYR A 121 -22.04 8.97 3.91
N VAL A 122 -22.03 9.66 5.05
CA VAL A 122 -22.02 9.02 6.38
C VAL A 122 -23.43 8.79 6.91
N VAL A 123 -24.27 9.83 6.82
CA VAL A 123 -25.68 9.79 7.23
C VAL A 123 -26.45 8.69 6.48
N PRO A 124 -26.35 8.57 5.13
CA PRO A 124 -26.95 7.45 4.40
C PRO A 124 -26.42 6.10 4.87
N LYS A 125 -25.13 6.00 5.17
CA LYS A 125 -24.53 4.75 5.61
C LYS A 125 -25.04 4.30 6.98
N ILE A 126 -25.25 5.23 7.90
CA ILE A 126 -25.84 4.96 9.22
C ILE A 126 -27.28 4.44 9.06
N ALA A 127 -28.06 5.04 8.17
CA ALA A 127 -29.43 4.62 7.89
C ALA A 127 -29.49 3.19 7.31
N GLU A 128 -28.58 2.83 6.40
CA GLU A 128 -28.47 1.46 5.86
C GLU A 128 -28.14 0.41 6.93
N LEU A 129 -27.32 0.76 7.91
CA LEU A 129 -26.80 -0.18 8.92
C LEU A 129 -27.82 -0.54 10.00
N GLN A 130 -28.99 0.11 10.05
CA GLN A 130 -30.08 -0.13 11.01
C GLN A 130 -29.58 -0.30 12.46
N LEU A 131 -28.73 0.63 12.89
CA LEU A 131 -28.10 0.59 14.21
C LEU A 131 -29.13 0.83 15.33
N GLN A 132 -29.00 0.09 16.43
CA GLN A 132 -29.74 0.36 17.67
C GLN A 132 -29.05 1.45 18.50
N TYR A 133 -27.71 1.48 18.46
CA TYR A 133 -26.90 2.44 19.19
C TYR A 133 -25.75 2.94 18.32
N LEU A 134 -25.54 4.26 18.34
CA LEU A 134 -24.39 4.93 17.74
C LEU A 134 -23.68 5.78 18.79
N ILE A 135 -22.38 5.53 18.96
CA ILE A 135 -21.51 6.32 19.83
C ILE A 135 -20.79 7.35 18.94
N ALA A 136 -21.18 8.62 18.99
CA ALA A 136 -20.47 9.68 18.27
C ALA A 136 -19.35 10.26 19.15
N ASP A 137 -18.09 10.04 18.77
CA ASP A 137 -16.91 10.51 19.51
C ASP A 137 -16.39 11.83 18.93
N TYR A 138 -16.66 12.93 19.63
CA TYR A 138 -16.21 14.28 19.30
C TYR A 138 -14.96 14.72 20.07
N SER A 139 -14.33 13.82 20.84
CA SER A 139 -13.20 14.16 21.73
C SER A 139 -12.02 14.80 21.00
N GLY A 140 -11.86 14.53 19.71
CA GLY A 140 -10.81 15.05 18.86
C GLY A 140 -11.12 16.36 18.13
N ILE A 141 -12.31 16.96 18.32
CA ILE A 141 -12.67 18.24 17.66
C ILE A 141 -12.18 19.43 18.48
N LEU A 142 -11.40 20.30 17.85
CA LEU A 142 -10.81 21.47 18.51
C LEU A 142 -11.83 22.59 18.80
N ASN A 143 -12.80 22.81 17.89
CA ASN A 143 -13.78 23.88 18.00
C ASN A 143 -15.17 23.37 17.64
N LEU A 144 -16.09 23.37 18.60
CA LEU A 144 -17.50 23.13 18.34
C LEU A 144 -18.10 24.37 17.66
N ASN A 145 -18.63 24.17 16.47
CA ASN A 145 -19.20 25.23 15.63
C ASN A 145 -20.53 24.79 15.01
N THR A 146 -21.10 25.66 14.19
CA THR A 146 -22.37 25.40 13.49
C THR A 146 -22.32 24.17 12.59
N TYR A 147 -21.17 23.89 11.94
CA TYR A 147 -20.97 22.67 11.15
C TYR A 147 -21.07 21.40 12.01
N SER A 148 -20.43 21.41 13.19
CA SER A 148 -20.48 20.29 14.14
C SER A 148 -21.90 20.02 14.62
N ALA A 149 -22.64 21.09 14.95
CA ALA A 149 -24.02 21.02 15.41
C ALA A 149 -24.99 20.52 14.32
N ASN A 150 -24.79 20.95 13.07
CA ASN A 150 -25.61 20.48 11.94
C ASN A 150 -25.38 18.99 11.68
N ASN A 151 -24.13 18.52 11.70
CA ASN A 151 -23.83 17.10 11.52
C ASN A 151 -24.47 16.23 12.61
N LEU A 152 -24.36 16.65 13.88
CA LEU A 152 -25.04 15.97 15.00
C LEU A 152 -26.54 15.85 14.76
N ARG A 153 -27.17 16.92 14.27
CA ARG A 153 -28.61 16.92 13.97
C ARG A 153 -28.96 15.92 12.88
N SER A 154 -28.26 15.97 11.75
CA SER A 154 -28.52 15.05 10.62
C SER A 154 -28.32 13.58 11.03
N ILE A 155 -27.32 13.29 11.87
CA ILE A 155 -27.11 11.94 12.40
C ILE A 155 -28.25 11.54 13.35
N ALA A 156 -28.68 12.43 14.25
CA ALA A 156 -29.77 12.16 15.18
C ALA A 156 -31.11 11.90 14.45
N GLU A 157 -31.37 12.61 13.36
CA GLU A 157 -32.56 12.42 12.53
C GLU A 157 -32.64 10.99 11.94
N CYS A 158 -31.52 10.34 11.64
CA CYS A 158 -31.50 8.95 11.19
C CYS A 158 -32.01 7.93 12.22
N PHE A 159 -31.98 8.26 13.52
CA PHE A 159 -32.45 7.38 14.59
C PHE A 159 -33.91 7.62 14.99
N ASN A 160 -34.54 8.69 14.47
CA ASN A 160 -35.93 9.05 14.74
C ASN A 160 -36.90 8.58 13.63
N CYS A 161 -36.46 7.66 12.77
CA CYS A 161 -37.24 7.10 11.67
C CYS A 161 -37.96 5.81 12.07
#